data_AF-A0ABD5LIJ0-F1
#
_entry.id   AF-A0ABD5LIJ0-F1
#
_cell.length_a   1.000
_cell.length_b   1.000
_cell.length_c   1.000
_cell.angle_alpha   90.00
_cell.angle_beta   90.00
_cell.angle_gamma   90.00
#
_symmetry.space_group_name_H-M   'P 1'
#
loop_
_entity.id
_entity.type
_entity.pdbx_description
1 polymer ?
#
loop_
_entity_poly.entity_id
_entity_poly.type
_entity_poly.pdbx_seq_one_letter_code
_entity_poly.pdbx_strand_id
1 'polypeptide(L)'
;MSRGFESEFKSINLLLDSDCDSRGVDAFCLSWIKLEKQLRKISANLIYQASDIKSADQKRLRDALHRHGSLSHSSFIGSIRHLSGVRVSDLIGDR
;
A
#
# COMPACT_ATOMS: atom_id res chain seq x y z
N MET A 1 2.54 11.23 14.01
CA MET A 1 2.63 10.34 12.83
C MET A 1 3.73 9.32 13.08
N SER A 2 3.63 8.08 12.55
CA SER A 2 4.69 7.08 12.79
C SER A 2 5.99 7.54 12.09
N ARG A 3 7.16 7.34 12.73
CA ARG A 3 8.47 7.74 12.16
C ARG A 3 8.71 7.18 10.75
N GLY A 4 8.05 6.07 10.39
CA GLY A 4 8.13 5.47 9.07
C GLY A 4 7.43 6.28 7.98
N PHE A 5 6.28 6.90 8.28
CA PHE A 5 5.52 7.69 7.30
C PHE A 5 6.28 8.96 6.90
N GLU A 6 6.73 9.76 7.87
CA GLU A 6 7.47 11.00 7.59
C GLU A 6 8.76 10.73 6.81
N SER A 7 9.50 9.70 7.21
CA SER A 7 10.72 9.28 6.51
C SER A 7 10.42 8.82 5.07
N GLU A 8 9.34 8.07 4.87
CA GLU A 8 8.96 7.57 3.56
C GLU A 8 8.55 8.69 2.59
N PHE A 9 7.95 9.79 3.07
CA PHE A 9 7.51 10.90 2.22
C PHE A 9 8.52 12.06 2.13
N LYS A 10 9.60 12.04 2.92
CA LYS A 10 10.65 13.09 2.89
C LYS A 10 11.20 13.37 1.48
N SER A 11 11.35 12.35 0.64
CA SER A 11 11.83 12.51 -0.73
C SER A 11 10.87 13.30 -1.62
N ILE A 12 9.56 13.26 -1.34
CA ILE A 12 8.56 14.05 -2.07
C ILE A 12 8.65 15.51 -1.66
N ASN A 13 8.80 15.78 -0.36
CA ASN A 13 9.00 17.15 0.14
C ASN A 13 10.26 17.77 -0.47
N LEU A 14 11.37 17.03 -0.53
CA LEU A 14 12.59 17.50 -1.19
C LEU A 14 12.39 17.86 -2.67
N LEU A 15 11.55 17.12 -3.41
CA LEU A 15 11.24 17.46 -4.80
C LEU A 15 10.40 18.73 -4.87
N LEU A 16 9.36 18.84 -4.04
CA LEU A 16 8.47 20.02 -4.01
C LEU A 16 9.21 21.30 -3.60
N ASP A 17 10.18 21.18 -2.69
CA ASP A 17 11.00 22.29 -2.21
C ASP A 17 12.14 22.66 -3.20
N SER A 18 12.32 21.92 -4.29
CA SER A 18 13.34 22.21 -5.30
C SER A 18 12.92 23.32 -6.27
N ASP A 19 13.92 23.91 -6.93
CA ASP A 19 13.72 24.91 -7.99
C ASP A 19 13.56 24.30 -9.39
N CYS A 20 13.35 22.97 -9.49
CA CYS A 20 13.15 22.30 -10.77
C CYS A 20 11.77 22.62 -11.37
N ASP A 21 11.71 22.95 -12.65
CA ASP A 21 10.44 23.20 -13.36
C ASP A 21 9.51 21.97 -13.34
N SER A 22 10.07 20.75 -13.35
CA SER A 22 9.33 19.49 -13.32
C SER A 22 8.89 19.04 -11.92
N ARG A 23 9.24 19.78 -10.85
CA ARG A 23 9.07 19.33 -9.46
C ARG A 23 7.68 18.78 -9.12
N GLY A 24 6.63 19.39 -9.66
CA GLY A 24 5.25 18.95 -9.43
C GLY A 24 4.97 17.58 -10.06
N VAL A 25 5.44 17.36 -11.28
CA VAL A 25 5.30 16.08 -11.99
C VAL A 25 6.13 15.00 -11.32
N ASP A 26 7.38 15.32 -10.95
CA ASP A 26 8.27 14.36 -10.30
C ASP A 26 7.75 13.95 -8.92
N ALA A 27 7.29 14.92 -8.13
CA ALA A 27 6.65 14.68 -6.83
C ALA A 27 5.39 13.82 -6.97
N PHE A 28 4.56 14.08 -8.00
CA PHE A 28 3.37 13.28 -8.28
C PHE A 28 3.73 11.84 -8.64
N CYS A 29 4.63 11.63 -9.61
CA CYS A 29 5.08 10.30 -10.02
C CYS A 29 5.65 9.50 -8.84
N LEU A 30 6.47 10.14 -8.01
CA LEU A 30 7.04 9.51 -6.83
C LEU A 30 5.97 9.18 -5.77
N SER A 31 4.99 10.06 -5.58
CA SER A 31 3.83 9.83 -4.71
C SER A 31 3.02 8.63 -5.17
N TRP A 32 2.80 8.50 -6.48
CA TRP A 32 2.09 7.36 -7.06
C TRP A 32 2.81 6.03 -6.79
N ILE A 33 4.12 5.97 -7.03
CA ILE A 33 4.94 4.78 -6.74
C ILE A 33 4.85 4.40 -5.26
N LYS A 34 4.92 5.39 -4.36
CA LYS A 34 4.80 5.14 -2.91
C LYS A 34 3.39 4.68 -2.52
N LEU A 35 2.34 5.24 -3.12
CA LEU A 35 0.97 4.78 -2.93
C LEU A 35 0.83 3.30 -3.30
N GLU A 36 1.29 2.90 -4.49
CA GLU A 36 1.23 1.49 -4.91
C GLU A 36 1.99 0.56 -3.95
N LYS A 37 3.16 1.01 -3.46
CA LYS A 37 3.92 0.27 -2.45
C LYS A 37 3.14 0.11 -1.14
N GLN A 38 2.44 1.15 -0.67
CA GLN A 38 1.62 1.06 0.53
C GLN A 38 0.44 0.12 0.33
N LEU A 39 -0.26 0.20 -0.81
CA LEU A 39 -1.36 -0.71 -1.12
C LEU A 39 -0.91 -2.17 -1.07
N ARG A 40 0.24 -2.50 -1.68
CA ARG A 40 0.83 -3.86 -1.63
C ARG A 40 1.14 -4.31 -0.19
N LYS A 41 1.71 -3.43 0.64
CA LYS A 41 1.98 -3.73 2.06
C LYS A 41 0.70 -4.02 2.83
N ILE A 42 -0.33 -3.18 2.66
CA ILE A 42 -1.62 -3.34 3.35
C ILE A 42 -2.29 -4.65 2.91
N SER A 43 -2.38 -4.91 1.60
CA SER A 43 -2.94 -6.17 1.10
C SER A 43 -2.18 -7.38 1.62
N ALA A 44 -0.85 -7.37 1.62
CA ALA A 44 -0.05 -8.46 2.18
C ALA A 44 -0.30 -8.64 3.68
N ASN A 45 -0.36 -7.56 4.45
CA ASN A 45 -0.68 -7.62 5.88
C ASN A 45 -2.04 -8.27 6.13
N LEU A 46 -3.06 -7.95 5.33
CA LEU A 46 -4.37 -8.58 5.44
C LEU A 46 -4.34 -10.07 5.08
N ILE A 47 -3.58 -10.45 4.04
CA ILE A 47 -3.39 -11.87 3.66
C ILE A 47 -2.74 -12.65 4.81
N TYR A 48 -1.75 -12.07 5.49
CA TYR A 48 -1.07 -12.71 6.62
C TYR A 48 -1.93 -12.82 7.89
N GLN A 49 -3.11 -12.20 7.94
CA GLN A 49 -4.06 -12.41 9.04
C GLN A 49 -4.83 -13.73 8.89
N ALA A 50 -4.84 -14.34 7.69
CA ALA A 50 -5.43 -15.66 7.50
C ALA A 50 -4.60 -16.74 8.20
N SER A 51 -5.26 -17.62 8.98
CA SER A 51 -4.63 -18.70 9.74
C SER A 51 -3.78 -19.66 8.89
N ASP A 52 -4.14 -19.79 7.62
CA ASP A 52 -3.55 -20.75 6.69
C ASP A 52 -2.26 -20.21 6.04
N ILE A 53 -1.97 -18.92 6.20
CA ILE A 53 -0.77 -18.28 5.66
C ILE A 53 0.28 -18.13 6.75
N LYS A 54 1.46 -18.70 6.54
CA LYS A 54 2.58 -18.64 7.50
C LYS A 54 3.72 -17.81 6.94
N SER A 55 4.65 -17.40 7.82
CA SER A 55 5.87 -16.68 7.41
C SER A 55 6.70 -17.45 6.37
N ALA A 56 6.68 -18.79 6.43
CA ALA A 56 7.32 -19.66 5.45
C ALA A 56 6.78 -19.49 4.01
N ASP A 57 5.53 -19.01 3.85
CA ASP A 57 4.90 -18.81 2.53
C ASP A 57 5.30 -17.50 1.86
N GLN A 58 6.14 -16.67 2.51
CA GLN A 58 6.53 -15.35 1.99
C GLN A 58 7.10 -15.39 0.58
N LYS A 59 7.94 -16.38 0.26
CA LYS A 59 8.49 -16.52 -1.10
C LYS A 59 7.39 -16.85 -2.11
N ARG A 60 6.51 -17.79 -1.78
CA ARG A 60 5.38 -18.19 -2.64
C ARG A 60 4.42 -17.05 -2.89
N LEU A 61 4.09 -16.27 -1.86
CA LEU A 61 3.22 -15.10 -1.97
C LEU A 61 3.85 -14.02 -2.85
N ARG A 62 5.15 -13.76 -2.68
CA ARG A 62 5.90 -12.80 -3.50
C ARG A 62 5.92 -13.24 -4.97
N ASP A 63 6.19 -14.51 -5.22
CA ASP A 63 6.23 -15.07 -6.58
C ASP A 63 4.84 -15.00 -7.23
N ALA A 64 3.77 -15.29 -6.49
CA ALA A 64 2.39 -15.16 -6.97
C ALA A 64 2.06 -13.70 -7.35
N LEU A 65 2.36 -12.75 -6.47
CA LEU A 65 2.13 -11.32 -6.74
C LEU A 65 3.01 -10.79 -7.88
N HIS A 66 4.20 -11.33 -8.08
CA HIS A 66 5.10 -10.93 -9.15
C HIS A 66 4.66 -11.47 -10.52
N ARG A 67 4.18 -12.71 -10.58
CA ARG A 67 3.73 -13.36 -11.83
C ARG A 67 2.48 -12.72 -12.43
N HIS A 68 1.64 -12.10 -11.61
CA HIS A 68 0.46 -11.38 -12.08
C HIS A 68 0.79 -9.93 -12.42
N GLY A 69 1.37 -9.71 -13.61
CA GLY A 69 1.73 -8.37 -14.12
C GLY A 69 0.55 -7.43 -14.34
N SER A 70 -0.70 -7.93 -14.35
CA SER A 70 -1.92 -7.13 -14.45
C SER A 70 -2.38 -6.53 -13.12
N LEU A 71 -1.70 -6.83 -12.00
CA LEU A 71 -2.03 -6.27 -10.69
C LEU A 71 -1.69 -4.77 -10.65
N SER A 72 -2.75 -3.96 -10.64
CA SER A 72 -2.67 -2.50 -10.53
C SER A 72 -3.17 -2.01 -9.17
N HIS A 73 -3.07 -0.71 -8.93
CA HIS A 73 -3.60 -0.08 -7.71
C HIS A 73 -5.09 -0.45 -7.45
N SER A 74 -5.92 -0.58 -8.49
CA SER A 74 -7.34 -0.91 -8.35
C SER A 74 -7.55 -2.34 -7.86
N SER A 75 -6.71 -3.29 -8.32
CA SER A 75 -6.69 -4.67 -7.84
C SER A 75 -6.40 -4.71 -6.34
N PHE A 76 -5.36 -3.99 -5.88
CA PHE A 76 -5.02 -3.96 -4.46
C PHE A 76 -6.09 -3.27 -3.59
N ILE A 77 -6.69 -2.17 -4.07
CA ILE A 77 -7.83 -1.53 -3.38
C ILE A 77 -9.00 -2.52 -3.27
N GLY A 78 -9.31 -3.25 -4.34
CA GLY A 78 -10.35 -4.29 -4.34
C GLY A 78 -10.05 -5.39 -3.32
N SER A 79 -8.82 -5.90 -3.29
CA SER A 79 -8.40 -6.90 -2.30
C SER A 79 -8.49 -6.37 -0.86
N ILE A 80 -8.08 -5.13 -0.60
CA ILE A 80 -8.19 -4.52 0.73
C ILE A 80 -9.66 -4.48 1.15
N ARG A 81 -10.55 -3.98 0.28
CA ARG A 81 -12.00 -3.95 0.57
C ARG A 81 -12.58 -5.33 0.84
N HIS A 82 -12.14 -6.33 0.09
CA HIS A 82 -12.60 -7.71 0.26
C HIS A 82 -12.11 -8.33 1.57
N LEU A 83 -10.84 -8.12 1.92
CA LEU A 83 -10.20 -8.74 3.08
C LEU A 83 -10.44 -7.99 4.40
N SER A 84 -10.70 -6.68 4.36
CA SER A 84 -10.97 -5.86 5.56
C SER A 84 -12.45 -5.85 5.98
N GLY A 85 -13.20 -6.91 5.62
CA GLY A 85 -14.66 -7.03 5.65
C GLY A 85 -15.37 -6.97 7.02
N VAL A 86 -14.90 -6.14 7.95
CA VAL A 86 -15.64 -5.77 9.16
C VAL A 86 -16.04 -4.30 9.03
N ARG A 87 -17.33 -4.00 9.03
CA ARG A 87 -17.77 -2.60 9.02
C ARG A 87 -17.44 -2.00 10.37
N VAL A 88 -17.09 -0.71 10.40
CA VAL A 88 -16.83 -0.02 11.67
C VAL A 88 -18.08 -0.08 12.56
N SER A 89 -19.29 0.00 11.99
CA SER A 89 -20.56 -0.24 12.69
C SER A 89 -20.61 -1.60 13.41
N ASP A 90 -20.01 -2.64 12.83
CA ASP A 90 -19.97 -3.97 13.43
C ASP A 90 -18.98 -4.01 14.62
N LEU A 91 -18.02 -3.08 14.67
CA LEU A 91 -17.02 -2.96 15.74
C LEU A 91 -17.44 -2.02 16.88
N ILE A 92 -18.16 -0.95 16.57
CA ILE A 92 -18.48 0.11 17.54
C ILE A 92 -19.98 0.34 17.75
N GLY A 93 -20.84 -0.42 17.06
CA GLY A 93 -22.29 -0.22 17.01
C GLY A 93 -22.72 0.82 15.98
N ASP A 94 -24.00 0.79 15.60
CA ASP A 94 -24.60 1.88 14.83
C ASP A 94 -24.62 3.15 15.70
N ARG A 95 -24.21 4.26 15.09
CA ARG A 95 -24.08 5.56 15.78
C ARG A 95 -25.42 6.27 15.91
#